data_AF-A0A1Y1XKA9-F1
#
_entry.id   AF-A0A1Y1XKA9-F1
#
_cell.length_a   1.000
_cell.length_b   1.000
_cell.length_c   1.000
_cell.angle_alpha   90.00
_cell.angle_beta   90.00
_cell.angle_gamma   90.00
#
_symmetry.space_group_name_H-M   'P 1'
#
loop_
_entity.id
_entity.type
_entity.pdbx_description
1 polymer ?
#
loop_
_entity_poly.entity_id
_entity_poly.type
_entity_poly.pdbx_seq_one_letter_code
_entity_poly.pdbx_strand_id
1 'polypeptide(L)'
;MVHIDFVEDEYFVSLNDDKNEKAKAKRKGARASLKTKLIVIILTLFIIISTLIYAGNQIGNHNFVKINENDILINNKNNESVILTEKIDNKIINIVNETIPTKKECNVKGFEFVDPNVTEGPITVDREKDDGTKLNIFNMVREEDYSFIYDYESFNSLPDKSPYKSQYICEYSMYFAPEGYNGKDLICPGHYSLVIDSAFYGRYSHDKEHCSVDVYGYPVNESDLEQEQCGKDETKSVKELCEGKQYCTLKPSGFIYDDPCQGIYKYLHVNYHCVKNPEIKKQKISIVMFANAVKPNSVYENAISEFYQYAQIHGYNFEFYNKRYDNERDIYFMKLNCVIDKMFEAIKNQKYDWIFWADSDVTITNPNIKIESFLPREDMSRVHFIISDDPNGLNAGVFLIRVHPWSLNFLMRATSYSYFHGKHPLLYADQSSMNNALLEHNDESEHFIIVPQSWFNGYMGGYHEPGDFLLHLAGRKTKDVDAATYRNNTKNDESYRSKTNKQMRKEVIEYYNLPKSQQHKIELEIFEFAIPD
;
A
#
# COMPACT_ATOMS: atom_id res chain seq x y z
N MET A 1 -42.28 8.22 -27.55
CA MET A 1 -41.68 7.01 -28.14
C MET A 1 -40.91 6.33 -27.01
N VAL A 2 -41.26 5.18 -26.46
CA VAL A 2 -42.21 4.10 -26.82
C VAL A 2 -42.91 3.65 -25.53
N HIS A 3 -44.12 3.13 -25.72
CA HIS A 3 -45.19 2.86 -24.77
C HIS A 3 -44.87 1.86 -23.64
N ILE A 4 -45.40 2.17 -22.46
CA ILE A 4 -45.82 1.22 -21.42
C ILE A 4 -47.33 1.07 -21.59
N ASP A 5 -47.83 -0.16 -21.75
CA ASP A 5 -49.26 -0.45 -21.61
C ASP A 5 -49.47 -1.71 -20.77
N PHE A 6 -50.28 -1.54 -19.73
CA PHE A 6 -50.90 -2.56 -18.90
C PHE A 6 -52.09 -3.18 -19.65
N VAL A 7 -52.31 -4.49 -19.48
CA VAL A 7 -53.64 -5.10 -19.67
C VAL A 7 -53.84 -6.18 -18.59
N GLU A 8 -54.77 -5.93 -17.69
CA GLU A 8 -55.55 -6.95 -16.98
C GLU A 8 -56.71 -7.39 -17.89
N ASP A 9 -57.06 -8.68 -17.85
CA ASP A 9 -58.44 -9.10 -18.06
C ASP A 9 -58.70 -10.45 -17.37
N GLU A 10 -59.73 -10.45 -16.53
CA GLU A 10 -60.41 -11.62 -15.96
C GLU A 10 -61.14 -12.41 -17.06
N TYR A 11 -61.49 -13.70 -16.82
CA TYR A 11 -62.89 -14.15 -16.86
C TYR A 11 -63.09 -15.67 -16.68
N PHE A 12 -64.14 -15.95 -15.89
CA PHE A 12 -65.12 -17.05 -15.91
C PHE A 12 -64.90 -18.39 -15.16
N VAL A 13 -65.83 -18.56 -14.22
CA VAL A 13 -66.25 -19.74 -13.43
C VAL A 13 -67.07 -20.72 -14.26
N SER A 14 -66.93 -22.03 -14.01
CA SER A 14 -68.03 -23.01 -14.14
C SER A 14 -67.71 -24.34 -13.42
N LEU A 15 -68.53 -24.66 -12.42
CA LEU A 15 -68.59 -25.92 -11.67
C LEU A 15 -69.29 -27.03 -12.49
N ASN A 16 -68.74 -28.26 -12.52
CA ASN A 16 -69.41 -29.47 -12.03
C ASN A 16 -68.70 -30.78 -12.39
N ASP A 17 -68.94 -31.76 -11.51
CA ASP A 17 -68.82 -33.22 -11.64
C ASP A 17 -67.44 -33.86 -11.52
N ASP A 18 -67.32 -35.06 -10.94
CA ASP A 18 -67.85 -35.60 -9.69
C ASP A 18 -66.84 -36.71 -9.32
N LYS A 19 -66.69 -36.93 -8.02
CA LYS A 19 -66.04 -38.04 -7.33
C LYS A 19 -65.56 -39.23 -8.21
N ASN A 20 -64.33 -39.18 -8.74
CA ASN A 20 -63.57 -40.39 -9.07
C ASN A 20 -62.03 -40.28 -9.07
N GLU A 21 -61.45 -39.10 -8.78
CA GLU A 21 -59.98 -38.93 -8.75
C GLU A 21 -59.33 -39.00 -7.35
N LYS A 22 -60.11 -38.98 -6.26
CA LYS A 22 -59.56 -38.93 -4.89
C LYS A 22 -58.91 -40.25 -4.41
N ALA A 23 -59.11 -41.37 -5.10
CA ALA A 23 -58.48 -42.66 -4.76
C ALA A 23 -57.14 -42.90 -5.47
N LYS A 24 -56.89 -42.28 -6.64
CA LYS A 24 -55.61 -42.41 -7.36
C LYS A 24 -54.53 -41.43 -6.90
N ALA A 25 -54.91 -40.27 -6.35
CA ALA A 25 -53.97 -39.28 -5.81
C ALA A 25 -53.30 -39.73 -4.48
N LYS A 26 -54.02 -40.48 -3.64
CA LYS A 26 -53.51 -40.92 -2.31
C LYS A 26 -52.37 -41.96 -2.40
N ARG A 27 -52.33 -42.77 -3.46
CA ARG A 27 -51.24 -43.74 -3.71
C ARG A 27 -49.99 -43.12 -4.35
N LYS A 28 -50.11 -42.01 -5.10
CA LYS A 28 -48.96 -41.28 -5.66
C LYS A 28 -48.26 -40.40 -4.61
N GLY A 29 -49.00 -39.78 -3.69
CA GLY A 29 -48.44 -38.95 -2.61
C GLY A 29 -47.59 -39.73 -1.58
N ALA A 30 -48.00 -40.97 -1.25
CA ALA A 30 -47.23 -41.81 -0.32
C ALA A 30 -45.89 -42.30 -0.92
N ARG A 31 -45.83 -42.54 -2.25
CA ARG A 31 -44.61 -42.99 -2.94
C ARG A 31 -43.62 -41.84 -3.18
N ALA A 32 -44.11 -40.61 -3.33
CA ALA A 32 -43.29 -39.40 -3.36
C ALA A 32 -42.70 -39.09 -1.96
N SER A 33 -43.50 -39.20 -0.89
CA SER A 33 -43.05 -39.01 0.50
C SER A 33 -41.92 -39.97 0.91
N LEU A 34 -41.98 -41.23 0.47
CA LEU A 34 -40.93 -42.22 0.78
C LEU A 34 -39.62 -41.95 0.02
N LYS A 35 -39.70 -41.51 -1.24
CA LYS A 35 -38.51 -41.13 -2.04
C LYS A 35 -37.83 -39.89 -1.48
N THR A 36 -38.59 -38.87 -1.07
CA THR A 36 -38.02 -37.66 -0.46
C THR A 36 -37.37 -37.96 0.89
N LYS A 37 -38.00 -38.81 1.73
CA LYS A 37 -37.39 -39.25 2.99
C LYS A 37 -36.11 -40.06 2.78
N LEU A 38 -36.07 -40.94 1.78
CA LEU A 38 -34.87 -41.73 1.46
C LEU A 38 -33.72 -40.84 0.94
N ILE A 39 -34.02 -39.83 0.12
CA ILE A 39 -33.03 -38.86 -0.37
C ILE A 39 -32.45 -38.03 0.78
N VAL A 40 -33.30 -37.58 1.72
CA VAL A 40 -32.84 -36.85 2.91
C VAL A 40 -31.95 -37.72 3.81
N ILE A 41 -32.30 -38.99 4.00
CA ILE A 41 -31.48 -39.96 4.76
C ILE A 41 -30.13 -40.21 4.08
N ILE A 42 -30.10 -40.36 2.76
CA ILE A 42 -28.86 -40.55 1.99
C ILE A 42 -27.98 -39.29 2.09
N LEU A 43 -28.56 -38.09 1.97
CA LEU A 43 -27.82 -36.82 2.11
C LEU A 43 -27.28 -36.62 3.53
N THR A 44 -28.03 -36.98 4.57
CA THR A 44 -27.55 -36.91 5.96
C THR A 44 -26.46 -37.93 6.25
N LEU A 45 -26.57 -39.17 5.74
CA LEU A 45 -25.50 -40.17 5.82
C LEU A 45 -24.24 -39.71 5.07
N PHE A 46 -24.38 -39.07 3.91
CA PHE A 46 -23.26 -38.54 3.15
C PHE A 46 -22.54 -37.43 3.93
N ILE A 47 -23.29 -36.50 4.54
CA ILE A 47 -22.72 -35.44 5.38
C ILE A 47 -22.01 -36.02 6.61
N ILE A 48 -22.58 -37.04 7.27
CA ILE A 48 -21.96 -37.70 8.43
C ILE A 48 -20.67 -38.44 8.03
N ILE A 49 -20.66 -39.12 6.88
CA ILE A 49 -19.46 -39.78 6.37
C ILE A 49 -18.39 -38.76 5.99
N SER A 50 -18.78 -37.65 5.34
CA SER A 50 -17.85 -36.56 5.00
C SER A 50 -17.27 -35.88 6.25
N THR A 51 -18.06 -35.68 7.32
CA THR A 51 -17.54 -35.13 8.58
C THR A 51 -16.68 -36.13 9.35
N LEU A 52 -16.97 -37.44 9.29
CA LEU A 52 -16.12 -38.48 9.85
C LEU A 52 -14.79 -38.64 9.08
N ILE A 53 -14.80 -38.50 7.75
CA ILE A 53 -13.57 -38.48 6.95
C ILE A 53 -12.76 -37.20 7.21
N TYR A 54 -13.42 -36.05 7.36
CA TYR A 54 -12.75 -34.79 7.71
C TYR A 54 -12.16 -34.83 9.13
N ALA A 55 -12.88 -35.41 10.10
CA ALA A 55 -12.39 -35.64 11.45
C ALA A 55 -11.29 -36.72 11.50
N GLY A 56 -11.38 -37.76 10.68
CA GLY A 56 -10.36 -38.80 10.54
C GLY A 56 -9.08 -38.27 9.89
N ASN A 57 -9.18 -37.34 8.93
CA ASN A 57 -8.02 -36.68 8.30
C ASN A 57 -7.39 -35.58 9.19
N GLN A 58 -8.05 -35.17 10.27
CA GLN A 58 -7.47 -34.33 11.33
C GLN A 58 -6.78 -35.18 12.44
N ILE A 59 -6.90 -36.51 12.39
CA ILE A 59 -6.21 -37.45 13.29
C ILE A 59 -5.21 -38.25 12.44
N GLY A 60 -4.16 -37.57 11.98
CA GLY A 60 -3.20 -38.14 11.05
C GLY A 60 -1.90 -37.35 10.91
N ASN A 61 -1.32 -36.91 12.02
CA ASN A 61 0.14 -36.79 12.27
C ASN A 61 0.39 -35.99 13.56
N HIS A 62 0.08 -36.61 14.71
CA HIS A 62 0.74 -36.23 15.96
C HIS A 62 1.65 -37.39 16.35
N ASN A 63 2.92 -37.28 15.94
CA ASN A 63 4.00 -38.04 16.58
C ASN A 63 4.08 -37.56 18.03
N PHE A 64 3.50 -38.32 18.95
CA PHE A 64 3.78 -38.18 20.37
C PHE A 64 5.21 -38.66 20.62
N VAL A 65 6.14 -37.73 20.66
CA VAL A 65 7.46 -37.95 21.25
C VAL A 65 7.27 -38.06 22.76
N LYS A 66 7.55 -39.24 23.33
CA LYS A 66 7.77 -39.41 24.76
C LYS A 66 9.05 -38.66 25.11
N ILE A 67 8.92 -37.52 25.79
CA ILE A 67 10.05 -36.80 26.38
C ILE A 67 10.41 -37.53 27.67
N ASN A 68 11.59 -38.16 27.70
CA ASN A 68 12.26 -38.51 28.94
C ASN A 68 12.86 -37.21 29.51
N GLU A 69 12.74 -37.01 30.82
CA GLU A 69 13.44 -35.96 31.56
C GLU A 69 14.95 -36.12 31.33
N ASN A 70 15.55 -35.25 30.49
CA ASN A 70 16.94 -34.79 30.57
C ASN A 70 17.38 -33.79 29.48
N ASP A 71 16.50 -33.23 28.64
CA ASP A 71 16.92 -32.27 27.61
C ASP A 71 16.57 -30.82 27.98
N ILE A 72 17.64 -30.03 28.14
CA ILE A 72 17.64 -28.58 28.40
C ILE A 72 17.15 -27.84 27.15
N LEU A 73 16.14 -26.97 27.29
CA LEU A 73 15.74 -26.00 26.28
C LEU A 73 16.88 -24.98 26.04
N ILE A 74 17.36 -24.86 24.80
CA ILE A 74 18.06 -23.66 24.32
C ILE A 74 17.34 -23.16 23.07
N ASN A 75 16.98 -21.88 23.14
CA ASN A 75 16.21 -21.11 22.17
C ASN A 75 17.20 -20.49 21.16
N ASN A 76 17.18 -20.90 19.89
CA ASN A 76 18.13 -20.40 18.90
C ASN A 76 17.68 -19.04 18.33
N LYS A 77 18.20 -17.96 18.93
CA LYS A 77 18.52 -16.72 18.21
C LYS A 77 20.03 -16.54 18.27
N ASN A 78 20.62 -16.32 17.09
CA ASN A 78 22.01 -15.92 16.80
C ASN A 78 22.96 -17.05 16.37
N ASN A 79 23.64 -16.78 15.26
CA ASN A 79 24.79 -17.52 14.74
C ASN A 79 25.93 -17.52 15.77
N GLU A 80 26.10 -18.62 16.50
CA GLU A 80 27.38 -18.99 17.10
C GLU A 80 27.66 -20.47 16.83
N SER A 81 28.93 -20.77 16.51
CA SER A 81 29.44 -22.11 16.22
C SER A 81 29.16 -23.09 17.37
N VAL A 82 28.45 -24.17 17.09
CA VAL A 82 28.19 -25.26 18.05
C VAL A 82 29.41 -26.20 18.07
N ILE A 83 30.12 -26.27 19.20
CA ILE A 83 31.15 -27.30 19.44
C ILE A 83 30.47 -28.51 20.08
N LEU A 84 30.29 -29.58 19.31
CA LEU A 84 29.90 -30.89 19.85
C LEU A 84 31.15 -31.60 20.36
N THR A 85 31.21 -31.84 21.67
CA THR A 85 32.23 -32.72 22.28
C THR A 85 31.59 -34.08 22.57
N GLU A 86 31.85 -35.07 21.73
CA GLU A 86 31.59 -36.48 22.06
C GLU A 86 32.81 -37.07 22.74
N LYS A 87 32.62 -37.66 23.93
CA LYS A 87 33.64 -38.47 24.61
C LYS A 87 33.61 -39.88 24.03
N ILE A 88 34.50 -40.18 23.10
CA ILE A 88 34.85 -41.55 22.72
C ILE A 88 36.37 -41.70 22.89
N ASP A 89 36.77 -42.56 23.82
CA ASP A 89 38.15 -43.01 24.08
C ASP A 89 39.25 -41.94 24.08
N ASN A 90 39.25 -41.08 25.11
CA ASN A 90 40.40 -40.28 25.58
C ASN A 90 41.26 -39.54 24.52
N LYS A 91 40.68 -39.18 23.37
CA LYS A 91 41.27 -38.24 22.41
C LYS A 91 40.25 -37.17 22.05
N ILE A 92 40.55 -35.93 22.41
CA ILE A 92 39.82 -34.75 21.91
C ILE A 92 40.17 -34.62 20.43
N ILE A 93 39.21 -34.91 19.55
CA ILE A 93 39.29 -34.60 18.13
C ILE A 93 38.34 -33.43 17.89
N ASN A 94 38.90 -32.27 17.54
CA ASN A 94 38.12 -31.12 17.10
C ASN A 94 37.58 -31.41 15.69
N ILE A 95 36.34 -31.87 15.60
CA ILE A 95 35.62 -31.98 14.33
C ILE A 95 34.98 -30.61 14.09
N VAL A 96 35.62 -29.80 13.24
CA VAL A 96 34.98 -28.62 12.66
C VAL A 96 34.01 -29.13 11.61
N ASN A 97 32.73 -29.22 11.96
CA ASN A 97 31.69 -29.32 10.95
C ASN A 97 31.59 -27.95 10.27
N GLU A 98 32.23 -27.79 9.12
CA GLU A 98 31.85 -26.75 8.18
C GLU A 98 30.38 -26.96 7.84
N THR A 99 29.50 -26.15 8.42
CA THR A 99 28.14 -26.00 7.90
C THR A 99 28.27 -25.51 6.47
N ILE A 100 28.09 -26.42 5.51
CA ILE A 100 27.90 -26.07 4.11
C ILE A 100 26.78 -25.03 4.09
N PRO A 101 27.03 -23.78 3.67
CA PRO A 101 25.98 -22.78 3.68
C PRO A 101 24.83 -23.29 2.81
N THR A 102 23.67 -23.49 3.44
CA THR A 102 22.44 -23.83 2.72
C THR A 102 22.22 -22.76 1.67
N LYS A 103 22.30 -23.18 0.41
CA LYS A 103 22.19 -22.33 -0.78
C LYS A 103 21.00 -21.38 -0.62
N LYS A 104 21.28 -20.08 -0.53
CA LYS A 104 20.22 -19.05 -0.45
C LYS A 104 19.49 -19.05 -1.79
N GLU A 105 18.29 -19.61 -1.83
CA GLU A 105 17.47 -19.62 -3.05
C GLU A 105 17.01 -18.20 -3.40
N CYS A 106 16.92 -17.90 -4.70
CA CYS A 106 16.32 -16.67 -5.18
C CYS A 106 14.84 -16.63 -4.73
N ASN A 107 14.45 -15.59 -4.00
CA ASN A 107 13.08 -15.45 -3.49
C ASN A 107 12.12 -14.81 -4.50
N VAL A 108 12.58 -14.53 -5.72
CA VAL A 108 11.75 -13.96 -6.79
C VAL A 108 11.14 -15.11 -7.59
N LYS A 109 9.81 -15.23 -7.55
CA LYS A 109 9.10 -16.34 -8.17
C LYS A 109 9.34 -16.40 -9.68
N GLY A 110 9.86 -17.54 -10.15
CA GLY A 110 10.15 -17.78 -11.57
C GLY A 110 11.51 -17.24 -12.02
N PHE A 111 12.35 -16.83 -11.07
CA PHE A 111 13.73 -16.42 -11.32
C PHE A 111 14.69 -17.29 -10.54
N GLU A 112 15.92 -17.39 -11.05
CA GLU A 112 17.06 -18.03 -10.41
C GLU A 112 18.31 -17.17 -10.61
N PHE A 113 19.34 -17.37 -9.77
CA PHE A 113 20.62 -16.70 -9.98
C PHE A 113 21.27 -17.16 -11.29
N VAL A 114 21.88 -16.22 -12.02
CA VAL A 114 22.65 -16.54 -13.24
C VAL A 114 23.79 -17.50 -12.91
N ASP A 115 24.57 -17.19 -11.86
CA ASP A 115 25.55 -18.13 -11.30
C ASP A 115 24.88 -18.94 -10.16
N PRO A 116 24.74 -20.26 -10.28
CA PRO A 116 24.15 -21.07 -9.23
C PRO A 116 25.01 -21.20 -7.97
N ASN A 117 26.24 -20.69 -7.94
CA ASN A 117 27.14 -20.81 -6.79
C ASN A 117 27.19 -19.56 -5.91
N VAL A 118 26.50 -18.48 -6.32
CA VAL A 118 26.44 -17.23 -5.56
C VAL A 118 25.13 -17.11 -4.79
N THR A 119 25.16 -16.27 -3.74
CA THR A 119 23.97 -15.93 -2.94
C THR A 119 23.43 -14.53 -3.26
N GLU A 120 24.11 -13.81 -4.16
CA GLU A 120 23.80 -12.46 -4.58
C GLU A 120 24.30 -12.22 -6.01
N GLY A 121 23.68 -11.28 -6.73
CA GLY A 121 24.01 -10.97 -8.11
C GLY A 121 22.80 -11.06 -9.04
N PRO A 122 23.04 -11.05 -10.37
CA PRO A 122 21.98 -11.02 -11.36
C PRO A 122 21.13 -12.30 -11.34
N ILE A 123 19.85 -12.13 -11.63
CA ILE A 123 18.86 -13.20 -11.72
C ILE A 123 18.28 -13.28 -13.14
N THR A 124 17.81 -14.46 -13.53
CA THR A 124 17.28 -14.78 -14.85
C THR A 124 16.06 -15.68 -14.75
N VAL A 125 15.14 -15.59 -15.71
CA VAL A 125 14.01 -16.53 -15.85
C VAL A 125 14.45 -17.83 -16.53
N ASP A 126 15.61 -17.85 -17.19
CA ASP A 126 16.14 -19.01 -17.92
C ASP A 126 17.67 -18.92 -18.03
N ARG A 127 18.40 -19.71 -17.24
CA ARG A 127 19.87 -19.76 -17.29
C ARG A 127 20.42 -20.26 -18.62
N GLU A 128 19.73 -21.15 -19.32
CA GLU A 128 20.24 -21.71 -20.59
C GLU A 128 20.16 -20.70 -21.74
N LYS A 129 19.26 -19.72 -21.62
CA LYS A 129 19.09 -18.64 -22.61
C LYS A 129 19.72 -17.32 -22.21
N ASP A 130 20.34 -17.24 -21.04
CA ASP A 130 21.05 -16.04 -20.60
C ASP A 130 22.23 -15.75 -21.55
N ASP A 131 22.36 -14.51 -21.99
CA ASP A 131 23.42 -14.10 -22.94
C ASP A 131 24.71 -13.61 -22.26
N GLY A 132 24.78 -13.65 -20.93
CA GLY A 132 25.92 -13.18 -20.15
C GLY A 132 26.05 -11.65 -20.07
N THR A 133 25.06 -10.89 -20.55
CA THR A 133 25.11 -9.42 -20.57
C THR A 133 24.46 -8.75 -19.36
N LYS A 134 23.82 -9.53 -18.48
CA LYS A 134 23.16 -9.00 -17.28
C LYS A 134 24.15 -8.24 -16.39
N LEU A 135 23.73 -7.07 -15.92
CA LEU A 135 24.55 -6.21 -15.08
C LEU A 135 24.62 -6.78 -13.65
N ASN A 136 25.83 -6.99 -13.15
CA ASN A 136 26.06 -7.23 -11.71
C ASN A 136 26.37 -5.90 -11.03
N ILE A 137 25.38 -5.31 -10.35
CA ILE A 137 25.51 -3.97 -9.77
C ILE A 137 26.12 -3.95 -8.36
N PHE A 138 26.31 -5.10 -7.72
CA PHE A 138 27.00 -5.18 -6.42
C PHE A 138 28.41 -4.56 -6.48
N ASN A 139 29.10 -4.77 -7.61
CA ASN A 139 30.45 -4.25 -7.83
C ASN A 139 30.48 -2.76 -8.22
N MET A 140 29.32 -2.09 -8.29
CA MET A 140 29.20 -0.72 -8.82
C MET A 140 28.82 0.31 -7.76
N VAL A 141 28.36 -0.17 -6.59
CA VAL A 141 27.94 0.67 -5.47
C VAL A 141 29.13 0.96 -4.58
N ARG A 142 29.29 2.23 -4.22
CA ARG A 142 30.35 2.73 -3.35
C ARG A 142 29.82 2.86 -1.92
N GLU A 143 30.70 2.68 -0.95
CA GLU A 143 30.39 3.06 0.42
C GLU A 143 30.29 4.59 0.53
N GLU A 144 29.19 5.06 1.12
CA GLU A 144 28.95 6.48 1.42
C GLU A 144 28.39 6.58 2.85
N ASP A 145 28.77 7.60 3.60
CA ASP A 145 28.15 7.89 4.89
C ASP A 145 26.79 8.55 4.65
N TYR A 146 25.71 7.83 4.94
CA TYR A 146 24.34 8.31 4.78
C TYR A 146 23.82 9.12 5.98
N SER A 147 24.67 9.44 6.96
CA SER A 147 24.29 10.24 8.13
C SER A 147 23.67 11.58 7.74
N PHE A 148 24.13 12.21 6.66
CA PHE A 148 23.63 13.51 6.19
C PHE A 148 22.15 13.50 5.75
N ILE A 149 21.56 12.33 5.50
CA ILE A 149 20.12 12.23 5.20
C ILE A 149 19.29 12.64 6.41
N TYR A 150 19.83 12.46 7.62
CA TYR A 150 19.17 12.68 8.89
C TYR A 150 19.88 13.77 9.70
N ASP A 151 19.12 14.75 10.17
CA ASP A 151 19.67 15.83 11.01
C ASP A 151 19.71 15.41 12.49
N TYR A 152 20.75 14.65 12.85
CA TYR A 152 20.95 14.17 14.23
C TYR A 152 21.20 15.29 15.23
N GLU A 153 21.87 16.38 14.82
CA GLU A 153 22.15 17.51 15.70
C GLU A 153 20.86 18.21 16.09
N SER A 154 20.02 18.55 15.10
CA SER A 154 18.70 19.14 15.33
C SER A 154 17.83 18.19 16.15
N PHE A 155 17.75 16.91 15.80
CA PHE A 155 16.98 15.91 16.55
C PHE A 155 17.41 15.81 18.02
N ASN A 156 18.71 15.74 18.31
CA ASN A 156 19.21 15.62 19.68
C ASN A 156 18.89 16.86 20.51
N SER A 157 18.83 18.04 19.89
CA SER A 157 18.49 19.31 20.57
C SER A 157 17.00 19.47 20.91
N LEU A 158 16.11 18.68 20.30
CA LEU A 158 14.66 18.76 20.52
C LEU A 158 14.27 18.41 21.97
N PRO A 159 13.34 19.14 22.61
CA PRO A 159 12.86 18.83 23.96
C PRO A 159 12.03 17.54 24.00
N ASP A 160 12.00 16.83 25.13
CA ASP A 160 11.31 15.52 25.19
C ASP A 160 9.79 15.60 25.01
N LYS A 161 9.17 16.74 25.34
CA LYS A 161 7.72 16.96 25.27
C LYS A 161 7.39 18.33 24.72
N SER A 162 6.31 18.40 23.93
CA SER A 162 5.68 19.68 23.59
C SER A 162 4.73 20.13 24.70
N PRO A 163 4.33 21.42 24.71
CA PRO A 163 3.19 21.86 25.49
C PRO A 163 1.93 21.06 25.18
N TYR A 164 1.04 20.94 26.17
CA TYR A 164 -0.29 20.36 26.02
C TYR A 164 -1.15 21.24 25.12
N LYS A 165 -1.95 20.59 24.27
CA LYS A 165 -2.91 21.23 23.36
C LYS A 165 -4.30 20.70 23.68
N SER A 166 -5.27 21.61 23.64
CA SER A 166 -6.70 21.33 23.76
C SER A 166 -7.39 21.83 22.50
N GLN A 167 -8.22 20.98 21.88
CA GLN A 167 -8.96 21.32 20.67
C GLN A 167 -10.41 20.86 20.77
N TYR A 168 -11.32 21.69 20.28
CA TYR A 168 -12.74 21.40 20.12
C TYR A 168 -13.05 21.25 18.62
N ILE A 169 -13.51 20.07 18.23
CA ILE A 169 -13.83 19.73 16.84
C ILE A 169 -15.34 19.51 16.74
N CYS A 170 -16.03 20.40 16.04
CA CYS A 170 -17.49 20.34 15.91
C CYS A 170 -17.92 19.08 15.16
N GLU A 171 -19.06 18.52 15.57
CA GLU A 171 -19.58 17.33 14.91
C GLU A 171 -19.99 17.59 13.45
N TYR A 172 -19.73 16.61 12.61
CA TYR A 172 -20.24 16.54 11.26
C TYR A 172 -21.62 15.90 11.28
N SER A 173 -22.45 16.34 10.33
CA SER A 173 -23.79 15.80 10.14
C SER A 173 -23.76 14.29 9.88
N MET A 174 -24.61 13.55 10.58
CA MET A 174 -24.79 12.11 10.38
C MET A 174 -25.40 11.75 9.01
N TYR A 175 -25.95 12.73 8.29
CA TYR A 175 -26.60 12.51 6.99
C TYR A 175 -25.61 12.36 5.83
N PHE A 176 -24.34 12.68 6.05
CA PHE A 176 -23.31 12.58 5.04
C PHE A 176 -22.21 11.63 5.51
N ALA A 177 -21.62 10.93 4.55
CA ALA A 177 -20.49 10.06 4.81
C ALA A 177 -19.28 10.88 5.32
N PRO A 178 -18.62 10.48 6.42
CA PRO A 178 -17.42 11.17 6.94
C PRO A 178 -16.32 11.35 5.89
N GLU A 179 -16.26 10.47 4.89
CA GLU A 179 -15.34 10.52 3.76
C GLU A 179 -15.50 11.79 2.92
N GLY A 180 -16.70 12.39 2.89
CA GLY A 180 -17.00 13.62 2.15
C GLY A 180 -16.49 14.92 2.79
N TYR A 181 -15.87 14.85 3.97
CA TYR A 181 -15.37 16.01 4.70
C TYR A 181 -13.84 15.98 4.87
N ASN A 182 -13.20 17.14 4.95
CA ASN A 182 -11.75 17.21 5.17
C ASN A 182 -11.36 16.79 6.61
N GLY A 183 -12.20 17.09 7.60
CA GLY A 183 -11.91 16.82 9.02
C GLY A 183 -11.06 17.90 9.69
N LYS A 184 -10.54 17.59 10.88
CA LYS A 184 -9.57 18.43 11.62
C LYS A 184 -8.36 17.64 12.07
N ASP A 185 -7.19 18.25 11.90
CA ASP A 185 -5.90 17.60 12.11
C ASP A 185 -5.33 17.86 13.51
N LEU A 186 -4.91 16.79 14.17
CA LEU A 186 -3.96 16.84 15.28
C LEU A 186 -2.56 16.66 14.69
N ILE A 187 -1.66 17.63 14.90
CA ILE A 187 -0.32 17.64 14.30
C ILE A 187 0.75 17.82 15.36
N CYS A 188 1.78 16.97 15.29
CA CYS A 188 3.03 17.10 15.99
C CYS A 188 4.17 17.54 15.06
N PRO A 189 5.17 18.29 15.56
CA PRO A 189 6.38 18.60 14.82
C PRO A 189 7.12 17.35 14.32
N GLY A 190 8.04 17.53 13.38
CA GLY A 190 8.96 16.48 12.95
C GLY A 190 9.64 15.80 14.14
N HIS A 191 9.77 14.46 14.08
CA HIS A 191 10.32 13.62 15.15
C HIS A 191 9.50 13.47 16.44
N TYR A 192 8.25 13.93 16.45
CA TYR A 192 7.33 13.69 17.57
C TYR A 192 6.15 12.82 17.17
N SER A 193 5.59 12.14 18.15
CA SER A 193 4.37 11.36 18.02
C SER A 193 3.28 11.91 18.94
N LEU A 194 2.03 11.82 18.48
CA LEU A 194 0.83 12.18 19.23
C LEU A 194 0.65 11.25 20.43
N VAL A 195 0.43 11.84 21.60
CA VAL A 195 -0.07 11.17 22.80
C VAL A 195 -1.40 11.80 23.15
N ILE A 196 -2.46 10.99 23.13
CA ILE A 196 -3.81 11.43 23.45
C ILE A 196 -3.99 11.34 24.97
N ASP A 197 -4.19 12.48 25.62
CA ASP A 197 -4.37 12.55 27.06
C ASP A 197 -5.81 12.23 27.45
N SER A 198 -6.77 12.83 26.74
CA SER A 198 -8.20 12.54 26.88
C SER A 198 -8.96 12.95 25.63
N ALA A 199 -10.09 12.29 25.38
CA ALA A 199 -11.07 12.74 24.41
C ALA A 199 -12.49 12.56 24.95
N PHE A 200 -13.34 13.56 24.71
CA PHE A 200 -14.75 13.56 25.10
C PHE A 200 -15.60 13.95 23.89
N TYR A 201 -16.59 13.12 23.56
CA TYR A 201 -17.58 13.43 22.53
C TYR A 201 -18.93 13.74 23.17
N GLY A 202 -19.40 14.97 22.99
CA GLY A 202 -20.59 15.48 23.66
C GLY A 202 -20.61 17.01 23.73
N ARG A 203 -21.29 17.54 24.74
CA ARG A 203 -21.27 18.96 25.12
C ARG A 203 -21.23 19.09 26.64
N TYR A 204 -20.31 19.94 27.15
CA TYR A 204 -20.25 20.25 28.57
C TYR A 204 -21.41 21.13 29.02
N SER A 205 -21.78 21.02 30.29
CA SER A 205 -22.90 21.77 30.86
C SER A 205 -22.73 23.27 30.62
N HIS A 206 -23.76 23.90 30.04
CA HIS A 206 -23.80 25.34 29.76
C HIS A 206 -22.70 25.89 28.83
N ASP A 207 -22.00 25.05 28.07
CA ASP A 207 -21.05 25.52 27.06
C ASP A 207 -21.79 26.00 25.81
N LYS A 208 -21.95 27.31 25.69
CA LYS A 208 -22.54 27.99 24.51
C LYS A 208 -21.47 28.59 23.58
N GLU A 209 -20.20 28.49 23.92
CA GLU A 209 -19.11 29.14 23.17
C GLU A 209 -18.59 28.20 22.07
N HIS A 210 -18.20 26.99 22.45
CA HIS A 210 -17.61 26.04 21.50
C HIS A 210 -18.66 25.48 20.55
N CYS A 211 -18.33 25.51 19.25
CA CYS A 211 -19.20 25.02 18.19
C CYS A 211 -20.60 25.65 18.22
N SER A 212 -20.66 26.96 18.52
CA SER A 212 -21.84 27.81 18.32
C SER A 212 -22.13 28.10 16.85
N VAL A 213 -21.15 27.85 15.99
CA VAL A 213 -21.25 27.84 14.53
C VAL A 213 -20.86 26.44 14.06
N ASP A 214 -21.64 25.88 13.15
CA ASP A 214 -21.42 24.54 12.62
C ASP A 214 -20.22 24.47 11.65
N VAL A 215 -19.92 23.27 11.17
CA VAL A 215 -18.80 23.04 10.24
C VAL A 215 -18.97 23.73 8.86
N TYR A 216 -20.15 24.26 8.57
CA TYR A 216 -20.48 24.98 7.33
C TYR A 216 -20.55 26.50 7.51
N GLY A 217 -20.38 27.00 8.74
CA GLY A 217 -20.45 28.42 9.04
C GLY A 217 -21.86 28.91 9.42
N TYR A 218 -22.82 28.02 9.66
CA TYR A 218 -24.16 28.41 10.10
C TYR A 218 -24.27 28.44 11.64
N PRO A 219 -24.92 29.46 12.23
CA PRO A 219 -25.20 29.48 13.65
C PRO A 219 -26.06 28.28 14.08
N VAL A 220 -25.70 27.69 15.22
CA VAL A 220 -26.44 26.60 15.85
C VAL A 220 -27.53 27.19 16.74
N ASN A 221 -28.72 26.56 16.79
CA ASN A 221 -29.82 27.07 17.62
C ASN A 221 -29.44 27.02 19.10
N GLU A 222 -29.83 28.04 19.87
CA GLU A 222 -29.55 28.08 21.32
C GLU A 222 -30.08 26.85 22.08
N SER A 223 -31.22 26.30 21.64
CA SER A 223 -31.80 25.09 22.23
C SER A 223 -30.93 23.84 22.03
N ASP A 224 -30.14 23.78 20.97
CA ASP A 224 -29.22 22.67 20.68
C ASP A 224 -27.88 22.83 21.43
N LEU A 225 -27.64 24.00 22.05
CA LEU A 225 -26.44 24.34 22.83
C LEU A 225 -26.68 24.30 24.35
N GLU A 226 -27.93 24.45 24.79
CA GLU A 226 -28.28 24.63 26.21
C GLU A 226 -28.77 23.33 26.86
N GLN A 227 -27.84 22.61 27.50
CA GLN A 227 -28.15 21.39 28.23
C GLN A 227 -27.28 21.21 29.48
N GLU A 228 -27.75 20.35 30.40
CA GLU A 228 -26.86 19.64 31.34
C GLU A 228 -25.81 18.84 30.58
N GLN A 229 -24.66 18.58 31.21
CA GLN A 229 -23.56 17.84 30.56
C GLN A 229 -24.05 16.52 29.97
N CYS A 230 -23.79 16.33 28.69
CA CYS A 230 -24.11 15.11 27.98
C CYS A 230 -22.96 14.69 27.07
N GLY A 231 -22.60 13.41 27.08
CA GLY A 231 -21.55 12.87 26.24
C GLY A 231 -20.89 11.64 26.85
N LYS A 232 -19.79 11.20 26.23
CA LYS A 232 -19.00 10.09 26.72
C LYS A 232 -17.51 10.27 26.46
N ASP A 233 -16.72 9.52 27.23
CA ASP A 233 -15.28 9.41 27.04
C ASP A 233 -15.00 8.59 25.78
N GLU A 234 -14.29 9.20 24.83
CA GLU A 234 -13.85 8.61 23.56
C GLU A 234 -12.33 8.51 23.48
N THR A 235 -11.62 8.61 24.60
CA THR A 235 -10.16 8.58 24.68
C THR A 235 -9.61 7.33 24.01
N LYS A 236 -10.22 6.16 24.26
CA LYS A 236 -9.79 4.90 23.65
C LYS A 236 -9.93 4.92 22.12
N SER A 237 -11.09 5.36 21.62
CA SER A 237 -11.39 5.44 20.19
C SER A 237 -10.43 6.40 19.47
N VAL A 238 -10.18 7.57 20.06
CA VAL A 238 -9.23 8.55 19.50
C VAL A 238 -7.78 8.03 19.59
N LYS A 239 -7.42 7.29 20.64
CA LYS A 239 -6.10 6.62 20.73
C LYS A 239 -5.89 5.60 19.62
N GLU A 240 -6.88 4.73 19.38
CA GLU A 240 -6.82 3.74 18.29
C GLU A 240 -6.60 4.41 16.91
N LEU A 241 -7.15 5.62 16.74
CA LEU A 241 -6.99 6.40 15.50
C LEU A 241 -5.67 7.17 15.42
N CYS A 242 -5.19 7.75 16.51
CA CYS A 242 -4.17 8.81 16.45
C CYS A 242 -2.88 8.54 17.24
N GLU A 243 -2.91 7.70 18.27
CA GLU A 243 -1.77 7.49 19.17
C GLU A 243 -0.54 6.99 18.40
N GLY A 244 0.63 7.57 18.68
CA GLY A 244 1.89 7.17 18.05
C GLY A 244 2.07 7.67 16.61
N LYS A 245 1.09 8.37 16.02
CA LYS A 245 1.22 9.00 14.70
C LYS A 245 1.76 10.42 14.85
N GLN A 246 2.49 10.90 13.84
CA GLN A 246 2.92 12.31 13.82
C GLN A 246 1.74 13.26 13.56
N TYR A 247 0.77 12.83 12.77
CA TYR A 247 -0.47 13.55 12.56
C TYR A 247 -1.65 12.59 12.40
N CYS A 248 -2.86 13.10 12.66
CA CYS A 248 -4.11 12.34 12.58
C CYS A 248 -5.28 13.27 12.24
N THR A 249 -6.15 12.85 11.31
CA THR A 249 -7.35 13.61 10.94
C THR A 249 -8.58 13.02 11.62
N LEU A 250 -9.30 13.84 12.38
CA LEU A 250 -10.52 13.47 13.10
C LEU A 250 -11.76 14.08 12.43
N LYS A 251 -12.83 13.28 12.39
CA LYS A 251 -14.11 13.64 11.76
C LYS A 251 -15.27 13.22 12.66
N PRO A 252 -15.49 13.91 13.80
CA PRO A 252 -16.48 13.47 14.76
C PRO A 252 -17.88 13.50 14.18
N SER A 253 -18.62 12.41 14.36
CA SER A 253 -20.02 12.32 13.97
C SER A 253 -20.72 11.29 14.86
N GLY A 254 -22.04 11.40 14.97
CA GLY A 254 -22.85 10.41 15.70
C GLY A 254 -22.80 9.01 15.08
N PHE A 255 -22.31 8.87 13.84
CA PHE A 255 -22.07 7.55 13.21
C PHE A 255 -20.77 6.89 13.72
N ILE A 256 -19.73 7.68 13.95
CA ILE A 256 -18.41 7.16 14.37
C ILE A 256 -18.38 6.91 15.87
N TYR A 257 -18.95 7.82 16.65
CA TYR A 257 -18.86 7.78 18.10
C TYR A 257 -20.20 7.42 18.76
N ASP A 258 -21.22 6.95 18.03
CA ASP A 258 -22.61 6.84 18.51
C ASP A 258 -23.18 8.18 19.00
N ASP A 259 -24.51 8.37 19.02
CA ASP A 259 -25.10 9.61 19.51
C ASP A 259 -25.59 9.47 20.97
N PRO A 260 -24.81 9.95 21.97
CA PRO A 260 -25.24 9.92 23.37
C PRO A 260 -26.27 10.99 23.71
N CYS A 261 -26.45 12.02 22.87
CA CYS A 261 -27.17 13.26 23.19
C CYS A 261 -28.07 13.69 22.03
N GLN A 262 -29.23 13.06 21.92
CA GLN A 262 -30.19 13.37 20.86
C GLN A 262 -30.68 14.82 20.94
N GLY A 263 -30.67 15.51 19.79
CA GLY A 263 -31.13 16.90 19.68
C GLY A 263 -30.14 17.94 20.19
N ILE A 264 -28.89 17.55 20.44
CA ILE A 264 -27.86 18.42 21.00
C ILE A 264 -26.67 18.43 20.05
N TYR A 265 -26.20 19.64 19.72
CA TYR A 265 -25.08 19.80 18.81
C TYR A 265 -23.78 19.56 19.57
N LYS A 266 -23.06 18.49 19.25
CA LYS A 266 -21.89 18.01 19.99
C LYS A 266 -20.57 18.49 19.37
N TYR A 267 -19.51 18.26 20.12
CA TYR A 267 -18.14 18.37 19.65
C TYR A 267 -17.30 17.23 20.23
N LEU A 268 -16.17 16.97 19.59
CA LEU A 268 -15.09 16.18 20.14
C LEU A 268 -14.06 17.13 20.77
N HIS A 269 -13.97 17.12 22.09
CA HIS A 269 -12.93 17.81 22.83
C HIS A 269 -11.75 16.84 23.03
N VAL A 270 -10.58 17.17 22.48
CA VAL A 270 -9.38 16.35 22.56
C VAL A 270 -8.26 17.13 23.25
N ASN A 271 -7.69 16.53 24.29
CA ASN A 271 -6.45 16.97 24.90
C ASN A 271 -5.32 16.04 24.49
N TYR A 272 -4.23 16.61 24.02
CA TYR A 272 -3.08 15.83 23.55
C TYR A 272 -1.78 16.61 23.71
N HIS A 273 -0.67 15.89 23.70
CA HIS A 273 0.66 16.46 23.60
C HIS A 273 1.51 15.63 22.63
N CYS A 274 2.69 16.15 22.31
CA CYS A 274 3.64 15.49 21.44
C CYS A 274 4.83 15.02 22.28
N VAL A 275 5.23 13.77 22.10
CA VAL A 275 6.44 13.22 22.73
C VAL A 275 7.51 12.98 21.67
N LYS A 276 8.75 13.34 22.00
CA LYS A 276 9.89 13.12 21.11
C LYS A 276 10.09 11.62 20.92
N ASN A 277 10.28 11.20 19.68
CA ASN A 277 10.60 9.81 19.37
C ASN A 277 11.96 9.44 19.99
N PRO A 278 12.14 8.20 20.47
CA PRO A 278 13.39 7.78 21.11
C PRO A 278 14.58 7.79 20.14
N GLU A 279 14.32 7.61 18.85
CA GLU A 279 15.33 7.60 17.79
C GLU A 279 14.75 8.20 16.49
N ILE A 280 15.64 8.61 15.59
CA ILE A 280 15.23 9.01 14.24
C ILE A 280 14.71 7.80 13.49
N LYS A 281 13.48 7.90 12.97
CA LYS A 281 12.85 6.85 12.19
C LYS A 281 13.53 6.71 10.83
N LYS A 282 14.24 5.61 10.63
CA LYS A 282 14.72 5.19 9.30
C LYS A 282 13.59 4.56 8.51
N GLN A 283 13.32 5.08 7.32
CA GLN A 283 12.17 4.69 6.51
C GLN A 283 12.37 3.30 5.91
N LYS A 284 11.39 2.41 6.09
CA LYS A 284 11.38 1.07 5.48
C LYS A 284 10.71 1.13 4.11
N ILE A 285 11.41 0.71 3.06
CA ILE A 285 10.95 0.86 1.69
C ILE A 285 10.72 -0.51 1.05
N SER A 286 9.60 -0.67 0.33
CA SER A 286 9.38 -1.79 -0.57
C SER A 286 9.35 -1.33 -2.01
N ILE A 287 10.25 -1.87 -2.83
CA ILE A 287 10.20 -1.76 -4.28
C ILE A 287 9.15 -2.74 -4.80
N VAL A 288 8.26 -2.27 -5.68
CA VAL A 288 7.20 -3.05 -6.28
C VAL A 288 7.26 -2.91 -7.79
N MET A 289 7.25 -4.05 -8.48
CA MET A 289 7.25 -4.11 -9.95
C MET A 289 6.22 -5.12 -10.46
N PHE A 290 5.78 -4.92 -11.70
CA PHE A 290 4.96 -5.88 -12.44
C PHE A 290 5.48 -6.08 -13.86
N ALA A 291 5.53 -7.34 -14.28
CA ALA A 291 5.69 -7.70 -15.69
C ALA A 291 5.14 -9.11 -15.91
N ASN A 292 4.28 -9.28 -16.91
CA ASN A 292 3.84 -10.59 -17.36
C ASN A 292 4.63 -11.03 -18.60
N ALA A 293 4.74 -12.35 -18.81
CA ALA A 293 5.42 -12.92 -19.98
C ALA A 293 6.87 -12.39 -20.20
N VAL A 294 7.63 -12.29 -19.11
CA VAL A 294 9.05 -11.89 -19.14
C VAL A 294 9.84 -12.86 -20.02
N LYS A 295 10.61 -12.32 -20.96
CA LYS A 295 11.46 -13.08 -21.89
C LYS A 295 12.93 -12.98 -21.46
N PRO A 296 13.73 -14.04 -21.67
CA PRO A 296 15.16 -13.96 -21.46
C PRO A 296 15.80 -12.82 -22.26
N ASN A 297 16.70 -12.11 -21.59
CA ASN A 297 17.50 -10.96 -22.02
C ASN A 297 16.70 -9.72 -22.44
N SER A 298 15.39 -9.69 -22.21
CA SER A 298 14.59 -8.50 -22.49
C SER A 298 14.86 -7.38 -21.48
N VAL A 299 14.52 -6.16 -21.84
CA VAL A 299 14.54 -5.01 -20.94
C VAL A 299 13.80 -5.30 -19.63
N TYR A 300 12.67 -6.02 -19.70
CA TYR A 300 11.87 -6.38 -18.53
C TYR A 300 12.63 -7.30 -17.57
N GLU A 301 13.27 -8.35 -18.07
CA GLU A 301 14.06 -9.25 -17.23
C GLU A 301 15.26 -8.53 -16.61
N ASN A 302 15.94 -7.72 -17.41
CA ASN A 302 17.10 -6.95 -16.96
C ASN A 302 16.71 -5.96 -15.85
N ALA A 303 15.63 -5.21 -16.02
CA ALA A 303 15.13 -4.28 -15.01
C ALA A 303 14.78 -5.00 -13.69
N ILE A 304 14.07 -6.14 -13.75
CA ILE A 304 13.73 -6.94 -12.57
C ILE A 304 15.00 -7.42 -11.86
N SER A 305 16.00 -7.90 -12.62
CA SER A 305 17.29 -8.33 -12.08
C SER A 305 18.05 -7.17 -11.42
N GLU A 306 18.06 -5.99 -12.04
CA GLU A 306 18.71 -4.79 -11.50
C GLU A 306 18.03 -4.31 -10.21
N PHE A 307 16.71 -4.16 -10.20
CA PHE A 307 15.97 -3.72 -9.01
C PHE A 307 16.01 -4.74 -7.87
N TYR A 308 16.03 -6.05 -8.18
CA TYR A 308 16.25 -7.08 -7.17
C TYR A 308 17.61 -6.90 -6.48
N GLN A 309 18.68 -6.79 -7.27
CA GLN A 309 20.03 -6.55 -6.73
C GLN A 309 20.08 -5.24 -5.94
N TYR A 310 19.49 -4.17 -6.47
CA TYR A 310 19.47 -2.85 -5.85
C TYR A 310 18.75 -2.88 -4.50
N ALA A 311 17.63 -3.61 -4.41
CA ALA A 311 16.94 -3.84 -3.14
C ALA A 311 17.82 -4.57 -2.13
N GLN A 312 18.54 -5.62 -2.55
CA GLN A 312 19.44 -6.35 -1.65
C GLN A 312 20.59 -5.47 -1.15
N ILE A 313 21.22 -4.70 -2.05
CA ILE A 313 22.35 -3.82 -1.72
C ILE A 313 21.95 -2.76 -0.70
N HIS A 314 20.78 -2.15 -0.87
CA HIS A 314 20.35 -1.01 -0.06
C HIS A 314 19.45 -1.38 1.13
N GLY A 315 19.13 -2.67 1.29
CA GLY A 315 18.32 -3.18 2.39
C GLY A 315 16.81 -2.93 2.24
N TYR A 316 16.32 -2.83 1.00
CA TYR A 316 14.89 -2.69 0.70
C TYR A 316 14.22 -4.04 0.52
N ASN A 317 12.90 -4.08 0.70
CA ASN A 317 12.12 -5.22 0.21
C ASN A 317 11.94 -5.12 -1.31
N PHE A 318 11.96 -6.25 -1.99
CA PHE A 318 11.61 -6.36 -3.40
C PHE A 318 10.39 -7.24 -3.57
N GLU A 319 9.35 -6.71 -4.21
CA GLU A 319 8.11 -7.43 -4.52
C GLU A 319 7.89 -7.42 -6.03
N PHE A 320 7.75 -8.61 -6.61
CA PHE A 320 7.55 -8.76 -8.05
C PHE A 320 6.29 -9.56 -8.37
N TYR A 321 5.38 -8.93 -9.09
CA TYR A 321 4.15 -9.55 -9.57
C TYR A 321 4.29 -9.96 -11.04
N ASN A 322 4.08 -11.25 -11.32
CA ASN A 322 4.21 -11.80 -12.68
C ASN A 322 2.91 -12.31 -13.31
N LYS A 323 1.80 -12.21 -12.57
CA LYS A 323 0.49 -12.71 -12.98
C LYS A 323 -0.49 -11.56 -13.17
N ARG A 324 -0.98 -11.40 -14.39
CA ARG A 324 -2.16 -10.58 -14.66
C ARG A 324 -3.40 -11.35 -14.20
N TYR A 325 -4.13 -10.79 -13.24
CA TYR A 325 -5.38 -11.37 -12.72
C TYR A 325 -6.61 -10.53 -13.06
N ASP A 326 -6.44 -9.23 -13.32
CA ASP A 326 -7.47 -8.38 -13.89
C ASP A 326 -7.32 -8.36 -15.42
N ASN A 327 -8.22 -9.06 -16.09
CA ASN A 327 -8.28 -9.14 -17.55
C ASN A 327 -9.43 -8.31 -18.13
N GLU A 328 -10.21 -7.63 -17.28
CA GLU A 328 -11.33 -6.77 -17.72
C GLU A 328 -10.87 -5.33 -17.97
N ARG A 329 -9.72 -4.95 -17.42
CA ARG A 329 -9.11 -3.63 -17.58
C ARG A 329 -7.85 -3.65 -18.43
N ASP A 330 -7.43 -2.47 -18.89
CA ASP A 330 -6.12 -2.31 -19.50
C ASP A 330 -5.01 -2.82 -18.55
N ILE A 331 -3.98 -3.43 -19.13
CA ILE A 331 -2.85 -3.99 -18.36
C ILE A 331 -2.16 -2.94 -17.50
N TYR A 332 -2.18 -1.66 -17.89
CA TYR A 332 -1.56 -0.59 -17.10
C TYR A 332 -2.16 -0.47 -15.69
N PHE A 333 -3.43 -0.85 -15.49
CA PHE A 333 -4.06 -0.86 -14.14
C PHE A 333 -3.51 -1.93 -13.20
N MET A 334 -2.75 -2.92 -13.70
CA MET A 334 -2.06 -3.88 -12.83
C MET A 334 -1.10 -3.18 -11.87
N LYS A 335 -0.56 -2.02 -12.24
CA LYS A 335 0.23 -1.16 -11.36
C LYS A 335 -0.51 -0.78 -10.08
N LEU A 336 -1.69 -0.17 -10.23
CA LEU A 336 -2.50 0.22 -9.09
C LEU A 336 -2.92 -0.99 -8.27
N ASN A 337 -3.30 -2.09 -8.93
CA ASN A 337 -3.69 -3.32 -8.25
C ASN A 337 -2.54 -3.90 -7.39
N CYS A 338 -1.31 -3.97 -7.92
CA CYS A 338 -0.13 -4.44 -7.21
C CYS A 338 0.28 -3.51 -6.05
N VAL A 339 0.20 -2.20 -6.26
CA VAL A 339 0.49 -1.21 -5.20
C VAL A 339 -0.58 -1.27 -4.10
N ILE A 340 -1.86 -1.44 -4.43
CA ILE A 340 -2.95 -1.62 -3.46
C ILE A 340 -2.76 -2.90 -2.64
N ASP A 341 -2.41 -4.02 -3.28
CA ASP A 341 -2.15 -5.28 -2.58
C ASP A 341 -1.00 -5.11 -1.57
N LYS A 342 0.10 -4.47 -2.01
CA LYS A 342 1.23 -4.16 -1.13
C LYS A 342 0.88 -3.17 -0.03
N MET A 343 0.03 -2.18 -0.32
CA MET A 343 -0.48 -1.20 0.64
C MET A 343 -1.28 -1.90 1.75
N PHE A 344 -2.14 -2.86 1.40
CA PHE A 344 -2.88 -3.66 2.39
C PHE A 344 -1.96 -4.48 3.29
N GLU A 345 -0.96 -5.17 2.72
CA GLU A 345 0.04 -5.90 3.51
C GLU A 345 0.77 -4.95 4.48
N ALA A 346 1.20 -3.79 3.97
CA ALA A 346 2.01 -2.83 4.72
C ALA A 346 1.22 -2.18 5.87
N ILE A 347 -0.03 -1.77 5.63
CA ILE A 347 -0.91 -1.19 6.66
C ILE A 347 -1.22 -2.22 7.75
N LYS A 348 -1.59 -3.46 7.37
CA LYS A 348 -1.97 -4.51 8.34
C LYS A 348 -0.82 -4.92 9.25
N ASN A 349 0.39 -4.99 8.70
CA ASN A 349 1.54 -5.55 9.41
C ASN A 349 2.56 -4.49 9.87
N GLN A 350 2.30 -3.19 9.60
CA GLN A 350 3.22 -2.07 9.88
C GLN A 350 4.66 -2.33 9.38
N LYS A 351 4.77 -2.95 8.20
CA LYS A 351 6.03 -3.54 7.70
C LYS A 351 6.89 -2.54 6.95
N TYR A 352 6.27 -1.62 6.22
CA TYR A 352 6.91 -0.63 5.36
C TYR A 352 6.30 0.75 5.57
N ASP A 353 7.10 1.78 5.33
CA ASP A 353 6.70 3.18 5.40
C ASP A 353 6.43 3.77 4.01
N TRP A 354 7.13 3.27 2.99
CA TRP A 354 7.03 3.71 1.60
C TRP A 354 7.03 2.54 0.62
N ILE A 355 6.26 2.69 -0.44
CA ILE A 355 6.28 1.84 -1.63
C ILE A 355 6.93 2.64 -2.76
N PHE A 356 7.95 2.07 -3.38
CA PHE A 356 8.60 2.59 -4.59
C PHE A 356 8.13 1.75 -5.77
N TRP A 357 7.30 2.33 -6.64
CA TRP A 357 6.88 1.67 -7.87
C TRP A 357 7.88 1.94 -8.99
N ALA A 358 8.20 0.92 -9.78
CA ALA A 358 8.92 1.09 -11.04
C ALA A 358 8.35 0.19 -12.15
N ASP A 359 8.12 0.79 -13.32
CA ASP A 359 7.78 0.06 -14.53
C ASP A 359 8.96 -0.82 -14.98
N SER A 360 8.64 -1.93 -15.65
CA SER A 360 9.63 -2.94 -16.04
C SER A 360 10.56 -2.51 -17.20
N ASP A 361 10.31 -1.36 -17.82
CA ASP A 361 11.18 -0.73 -18.83
C ASP A 361 12.02 0.43 -18.28
N VAL A 362 12.31 0.39 -16.99
CA VAL A 362 13.21 1.31 -16.30
C VAL A 362 14.56 0.63 -16.06
N THR A 363 15.66 1.32 -16.43
CA THR A 363 17.04 0.85 -16.25
C THR A 363 17.72 1.63 -15.13
N ILE A 364 18.46 0.95 -14.24
CA ILE A 364 19.23 1.60 -13.19
C ILE A 364 20.56 2.10 -13.76
N THR A 365 20.71 3.42 -13.89
CA THR A 365 21.91 4.04 -14.47
C THR A 365 22.93 4.47 -13.43
N ASN A 366 22.48 4.84 -12.22
CA ASN A 366 23.33 5.12 -11.07
C ASN A 366 22.86 4.35 -9.83
N PRO A 367 23.39 3.14 -9.56
CA PRO A 367 22.95 2.32 -8.43
C PRO A 367 23.40 2.89 -7.07
N ASN A 368 24.19 3.97 -7.02
CA ASN A 368 24.61 4.61 -5.77
C ASN A 368 23.51 5.48 -5.17
N ILE A 369 22.62 6.07 -5.98
CA ILE A 369 21.56 6.93 -5.47
C ILE A 369 20.52 6.06 -4.75
N LYS A 370 20.32 6.33 -3.45
CA LYS A 370 19.34 5.71 -2.56
C LYS A 370 17.99 6.40 -2.66
N ILE A 371 16.92 5.62 -2.49
CA ILE A 371 15.53 6.09 -2.55
C ILE A 371 15.26 7.16 -1.46
N GLU A 372 15.89 7.03 -0.29
CA GLU A 372 15.77 7.98 0.82
C GLU A 372 16.16 9.42 0.43
N SER A 373 17.02 9.59 -0.57
CA SER A 373 17.43 10.92 -1.06
C SER A 373 16.22 11.76 -1.53
N PHE A 374 15.17 11.11 -2.05
CA PHE A 374 13.98 11.77 -2.59
C PHE A 374 12.84 11.93 -1.58
N LEU A 375 12.91 11.29 -0.41
CA LEU A 375 11.81 11.31 0.55
C LEU A 375 11.57 12.70 1.14
N PRO A 376 10.32 13.06 1.48
CA PRO A 376 10.03 14.33 2.14
C PRO A 376 10.80 14.47 3.44
N ARG A 377 11.01 15.71 3.85
CA ARG A 377 11.50 16.02 5.20
C ARG A 377 10.43 15.69 6.24
N GLU A 378 10.85 15.60 7.49
CA GLU A 378 9.97 15.29 8.63
C GLU A 378 8.89 16.37 8.89
N ASP A 379 9.13 17.63 8.50
CA ASP A 379 8.13 18.71 8.55
C ASP A 379 7.08 18.61 7.43
N MET A 380 7.34 17.83 6.38
CA MET A 380 6.43 17.58 5.26
C MET A 380 5.62 16.28 5.47
N SER A 381 5.10 16.08 6.68
CA SER A 381 4.46 14.84 7.12
C SER A 381 3.20 14.45 6.34
N ARG A 382 2.55 15.45 5.71
CA ARG A 382 1.35 15.27 4.89
C ARG A 382 1.64 14.80 3.47
N VAL A 383 2.88 14.91 2.98
CA VAL A 383 3.25 14.46 1.64
C VAL A 383 3.32 12.94 1.64
N HIS A 384 2.39 12.33 0.90
CA HIS A 384 2.23 10.89 0.75
C HIS A 384 2.56 10.40 -0.65
N PHE A 385 2.52 11.27 -1.66
CA PHE A 385 2.74 10.87 -3.04
C PHE A 385 3.78 11.76 -3.71
N ILE A 386 4.84 11.14 -4.24
CA ILE A 386 5.94 11.81 -4.93
C ILE A 386 6.00 11.21 -6.33
N ILE A 387 5.76 12.04 -7.32
CA ILE A 387 5.68 11.62 -8.71
C ILE A 387 6.22 12.72 -9.62
N SER A 388 6.71 12.36 -10.79
CA SER A 388 7.14 13.32 -11.80
C SER A 388 6.07 13.54 -12.85
N ASP A 389 6.21 14.63 -13.59
CA ASP A 389 5.48 14.93 -14.81
C ASP A 389 6.39 14.85 -16.04
N ASP A 390 5.78 14.79 -17.20
CA ASP A 390 6.40 14.94 -18.50
C ASP A 390 5.54 15.90 -19.37
N PRO A 391 5.91 16.18 -20.63
CA PRO A 391 5.13 17.11 -21.48
C PRO A 391 3.66 16.73 -21.69
N ASN A 392 3.23 15.52 -21.31
CA ASN A 392 1.85 15.05 -21.39
C ASN A 392 1.11 15.04 -20.04
N GLY A 393 1.72 15.55 -18.96
CA GLY A 393 1.14 15.55 -17.62
C GLY A 393 1.88 14.62 -16.66
N LEU A 394 1.21 14.19 -15.59
CA LEU A 394 1.76 13.26 -14.59
C LEU A 394 2.32 12.02 -15.28
N ASN A 395 3.51 11.53 -14.92
CA ASN A 395 4.04 10.26 -15.44
C ASN A 395 4.11 9.19 -14.34
N ALA A 396 3.33 8.11 -14.50
CA ALA A 396 3.19 7.06 -13.48
C ALA A 396 4.17 5.89 -13.64
N GLY A 397 5.25 6.04 -14.42
CA GLY A 397 6.25 4.99 -14.64
C GLY A 397 7.10 4.68 -13.41
N VAL A 398 7.43 5.71 -12.63
CA VAL A 398 8.16 5.59 -11.37
C VAL A 398 7.61 6.60 -10.37
N PHE A 399 7.27 6.15 -9.17
CA PHE A 399 6.80 7.02 -8.10
C PHE A 399 7.03 6.45 -6.71
N LEU A 400 6.93 7.31 -5.70
CA LEU A 400 6.93 6.92 -4.30
C LEU A 400 5.57 7.21 -3.67
N ILE A 401 5.03 6.24 -2.96
CA ILE A 401 3.79 6.41 -2.22
C ILE A 401 3.95 5.91 -0.77
N ARG A 402 3.61 6.78 0.19
CA ARG A 402 3.69 6.48 1.62
C ARG A 402 2.63 5.46 1.98
N VAL A 403 2.96 4.54 2.86
CA VAL A 403 2.01 3.62 3.48
C VAL A 403 1.11 4.41 4.43
N HIS A 404 -0.07 4.78 3.94
CA HIS A 404 -1.00 5.65 4.66
C HIS A 404 -2.44 5.43 4.20
N PRO A 405 -3.47 5.56 5.07
CA PRO A 405 -4.87 5.49 4.66
C PRO A 405 -5.23 6.47 3.54
N TRP A 406 -4.66 7.68 3.54
CA TRP A 406 -4.84 8.64 2.44
C TRP A 406 -4.41 8.02 1.10
N SER A 407 -3.23 7.40 1.05
CA SER A 407 -2.68 6.77 -0.15
C SER A 407 -3.56 5.64 -0.65
N LEU A 408 -4.07 4.80 0.26
CA LEU A 408 -5.01 3.73 -0.09
C LEU A 408 -6.30 4.30 -0.71
N ASN A 409 -6.88 5.32 -0.08
CA ASN A 409 -8.10 5.96 -0.58
C ASN A 409 -7.87 6.64 -1.93
N PHE A 410 -6.73 7.31 -2.11
CA PHE A 410 -6.33 7.87 -3.40
C PHE A 410 -6.25 6.78 -4.47
N LEU A 411 -5.57 5.66 -4.21
CA LEU A 411 -5.47 4.56 -5.14
C LEU A 411 -6.84 3.96 -5.49
N MET A 412 -7.78 3.89 -4.53
CA MET A 412 -9.15 3.44 -4.79
C MET A 412 -9.91 4.41 -5.73
N ARG A 413 -9.77 5.72 -5.53
CA ARG A 413 -10.33 6.74 -6.42
C ARG A 413 -9.73 6.64 -7.82
N ALA A 414 -8.40 6.64 -7.93
CA ALA A 414 -7.70 6.51 -9.20
C ALA A 414 -8.07 5.20 -9.93
N THR A 415 -8.13 4.09 -9.20
CA THR A 415 -8.51 2.78 -9.77
C THR A 415 -9.95 2.79 -10.26
N SER A 416 -10.87 3.47 -9.59
CA SER A 416 -12.29 3.48 -9.98
C SER A 416 -12.68 4.61 -10.94
N TYR A 417 -11.79 5.58 -11.15
CA TYR A 417 -12.02 6.82 -11.89
C TYR A 417 -12.73 6.60 -13.24
N SER A 418 -12.22 5.69 -14.07
CA SER A 418 -12.74 5.41 -15.42
C SER A 418 -14.20 4.94 -15.43
N TYR A 419 -14.69 4.33 -14.34
CA TYR A 419 -16.09 3.87 -14.25
C TYR A 419 -17.07 5.00 -13.96
N PHE A 420 -16.63 6.05 -13.27
CA PHE A 420 -17.45 7.21 -12.93
C PHE A 420 -17.32 8.33 -13.98
N HIS A 421 -16.30 8.24 -14.84
CA HIS A 421 -16.01 9.20 -15.90
C HIS A 421 -15.99 8.55 -17.28
N GLY A 422 -16.86 7.56 -17.55
CA GLY A 422 -16.79 6.71 -18.75
C GLY A 422 -16.95 7.39 -20.11
N LYS A 423 -17.27 8.70 -20.16
CA LYS A 423 -17.29 9.52 -21.39
C LYS A 423 -16.10 10.47 -21.51
N HIS A 424 -15.25 10.55 -20.48
CA HIS A 424 -14.03 11.35 -20.51
C HIS A 424 -12.88 10.49 -21.08
N PRO A 425 -12.20 10.94 -22.13
CA PRO A 425 -11.08 10.21 -22.69
C PRO A 425 -9.90 10.23 -21.71
N LEU A 426 -9.39 9.05 -21.37
CA LEU A 426 -8.19 8.86 -20.58
C LEU A 426 -7.06 8.44 -21.52
N LEU A 427 -6.28 9.41 -22.01
CA LEU A 427 -5.24 9.15 -23.00
C LEU A 427 -4.21 8.11 -22.50
N TYR A 428 -3.90 8.15 -21.21
CA TYR A 428 -2.96 7.27 -20.53
C TYR A 428 -3.63 6.56 -19.35
N ALA A 429 -4.68 5.77 -19.61
CA ALA A 429 -5.31 4.81 -18.70
C ALA A 429 -5.15 5.07 -17.18
N ASP A 430 -4.22 4.38 -16.51
CA ASP A 430 -3.94 4.47 -15.07
C ASP A 430 -3.40 5.84 -14.67
N GLN A 431 -2.47 6.38 -15.44
CA GLN A 431 -1.81 7.67 -15.23
C GLN A 431 -2.80 8.84 -15.31
N SER A 432 -3.62 8.90 -16.36
CA SER A 432 -4.70 9.89 -16.50
C SER A 432 -5.70 9.79 -15.34
N SER A 433 -6.03 8.56 -14.92
CA SER A 433 -6.92 8.34 -13.79
C SER A 433 -6.33 8.84 -12.47
N MET A 434 -5.03 8.62 -12.25
CA MET A 434 -4.31 9.15 -11.08
C MET A 434 -4.26 10.68 -11.11
N ASN A 435 -3.93 11.28 -12.26
CA ASN A 435 -3.85 12.71 -12.46
C ASN A 435 -5.16 13.40 -12.07
N ASN A 436 -6.27 12.95 -12.66
CA ASN A 436 -7.56 13.60 -12.41
C ASN A 436 -8.08 13.31 -11.00
N ALA A 437 -7.85 12.11 -10.46
CA ALA A 437 -8.23 11.80 -9.08
C ALA A 437 -7.51 12.68 -8.03
N LEU A 438 -6.32 13.22 -8.34
CA LEU A 438 -5.62 14.20 -7.50
C LEU A 438 -6.20 15.62 -7.61
N LEU A 439 -6.77 15.98 -8.76
CA LEU A 439 -7.13 17.37 -9.07
C LEU A 439 -8.62 17.68 -8.96
N GLU A 440 -9.49 16.68 -9.07
CA GLU A 440 -10.96 16.89 -8.99
C GLU A 440 -11.49 17.10 -7.58
N HIS A 441 -10.76 16.65 -6.57
CA HIS A 441 -11.14 16.84 -5.18
C HIS A 441 -10.41 18.04 -4.59
N ASN A 442 -11.17 18.95 -3.98
CA ASN A 442 -10.62 20.12 -3.30
C ASN A 442 -9.64 19.67 -2.18
N ASP A 443 -8.51 20.37 -2.05
CA ASP A 443 -7.56 20.30 -0.92
C ASP A 443 -6.57 19.11 -0.90
N GLU A 444 -6.26 18.48 -2.04
CA GLU A 444 -5.27 17.37 -2.10
C GLU A 444 -3.80 17.85 -2.22
N SER A 445 -3.57 19.15 -2.49
CA SER A 445 -2.25 19.70 -2.91
C SER A 445 -1.12 19.60 -1.88
N GLU A 446 -1.46 19.34 -0.62
CA GLU A 446 -0.53 19.10 0.48
C GLU A 446 -0.13 17.63 0.63
N HIS A 447 -0.88 16.72 -0.02
CA HIS A 447 -0.66 15.29 0.06
C HIS A 447 0.24 14.73 -1.02
N PHE A 448 0.54 15.52 -2.06
CA PHE A 448 1.46 15.13 -3.11
C PHE A 448 2.43 16.25 -3.49
N ILE A 449 3.48 15.87 -4.18
CA ILE A 449 4.42 16.78 -4.81
C ILE A 449 4.81 16.25 -6.19
N ILE A 450 4.75 17.14 -7.18
CA ILE A 450 5.27 16.88 -8.52
C ILE A 450 6.74 17.28 -8.53
N VAL A 451 7.62 16.39 -8.98
CA VAL A 451 9.07 16.57 -8.93
C VAL A 451 9.70 16.51 -10.32
N PRO A 452 10.92 17.06 -10.50
CA PRO A 452 11.60 17.00 -11.78
C PRO A 452 11.72 15.58 -12.32
N GLN A 453 11.40 15.41 -13.60
CA GLN A 453 11.46 14.13 -14.29
C GLN A 453 12.82 13.43 -14.18
N SER A 454 13.92 14.19 -14.25
CA SER A 454 15.29 13.68 -14.20
C SER A 454 15.66 12.94 -12.91
N TRP A 455 14.88 13.11 -11.83
CA TRP A 455 15.17 12.47 -10.55
C TRP A 455 15.06 10.94 -10.60
N PHE A 456 14.02 10.42 -11.24
CA PHE A 456 13.77 8.97 -11.28
C PHE A 456 12.90 8.52 -12.47
N ASN A 457 12.62 9.40 -13.43
CA ASN A 457 11.74 9.12 -14.56
C ASN A 457 12.26 9.70 -15.89
N GLY A 458 13.58 9.95 -15.94
CA GLY A 458 14.24 10.65 -17.05
C GLY A 458 14.19 9.86 -18.36
N TYR A 459 13.98 10.57 -19.47
CA TYR A 459 13.94 9.98 -20.81
C TYR A 459 15.26 10.10 -21.55
N MET A 460 15.44 9.21 -22.54
CA MET A 460 16.48 9.39 -23.55
C MET A 460 16.26 10.71 -24.33
N GLY A 461 17.35 11.31 -24.82
CA GLY A 461 17.25 12.46 -25.72
C GLY A 461 17.24 13.83 -25.04
N GLY A 462 17.94 13.96 -23.90
CA GLY A 462 18.18 15.25 -23.23
C GLY A 462 17.48 15.44 -21.88
N TYR A 463 16.76 14.42 -21.40
CA TYR A 463 16.11 14.43 -20.08
C TYR A 463 16.79 13.50 -19.05
N HIS A 464 17.84 12.79 -19.47
CA HIS A 464 18.65 11.91 -18.67
C HIS A 464 20.12 12.19 -18.98
N GLU A 465 20.91 12.44 -17.94
CA GLU A 465 22.33 12.74 -18.00
C GLU A 465 23.18 11.68 -17.26
N PRO A 466 24.46 11.51 -17.62
CA PRO A 466 25.36 10.67 -16.83
C PRO A 466 25.40 11.12 -15.36
N GLY A 467 25.07 10.20 -14.46
CA GLY A 467 24.97 10.44 -13.02
C GLY A 467 23.53 10.36 -12.50
N ASP A 468 22.53 10.48 -13.38
CA ASP A 468 21.13 10.35 -13.00
C ASP A 468 20.78 8.91 -12.55
N PHE A 469 19.78 8.83 -11.69
CA PHE A 469 19.42 7.58 -10.99
C PHE A 469 18.85 6.52 -11.95
N LEU A 470 17.75 6.85 -12.63
CA LEU A 470 16.98 5.91 -13.46
C LEU A 470 16.73 6.49 -14.85
N LEU A 471 16.78 5.61 -15.85
CA LEU A 471 16.34 5.88 -17.21
C LEU A 471 15.02 5.15 -17.46
N HIS A 472 13.98 5.87 -17.86
CA HIS A 472 12.70 5.29 -18.27
C HIS A 472 12.58 5.25 -19.80
N LEU A 473 12.37 4.06 -20.36
CA LEU A 473 12.26 3.83 -21.80
C LEU A 473 10.80 3.91 -22.30
N ALA A 474 10.00 4.79 -21.71
CA ALA A 474 8.60 5.00 -22.04
C ALA A 474 8.40 5.22 -23.56
N GLY A 475 7.41 4.54 -24.15
CA GLY A 475 7.07 4.71 -25.57
C GLY A 475 8.13 4.30 -26.61
N ARG A 476 9.33 3.87 -26.19
CA ARG A 476 10.42 3.47 -27.10
C ARG A 476 10.09 2.16 -27.82
N LYS A 477 10.44 2.05 -29.10
CA LYS A 477 10.29 0.80 -29.89
C LYS A 477 11.49 -0.13 -29.76
N THR A 478 12.66 0.43 -29.45
CA THR A 478 13.96 -0.25 -29.40
C THR A 478 14.44 -0.47 -27.97
N LYS A 479 13.52 -0.66 -27.01
CA LYS A 479 13.82 -0.68 -25.56
C LYS A 479 14.94 -1.65 -25.20
N ASP A 480 14.95 -2.85 -25.76
CA ASP A 480 15.98 -3.85 -25.46
C ASP A 480 17.39 -3.35 -25.85
N VAL A 481 17.50 -2.74 -27.03
CA VAL A 481 18.77 -2.19 -27.55
C VAL A 481 19.19 -0.97 -26.75
N ASP A 482 18.26 -0.05 -26.52
CA ASP A 482 18.50 1.19 -25.78
C ASP A 482 18.96 0.87 -24.34
N ALA A 483 18.27 -0.06 -23.66
CA ALA A 483 18.64 -0.52 -22.32
C ALA A 483 20.02 -1.18 -22.31
N ALA A 484 20.33 -2.02 -23.30
CA ALA A 484 21.64 -2.66 -23.41
C ALA A 484 22.77 -1.62 -23.59
N THR A 485 22.55 -0.58 -24.38
CA THR A 485 23.50 0.54 -24.52
C THR A 485 23.74 1.23 -23.18
N TYR A 486 22.69 1.59 -22.44
CA TYR A 486 22.84 2.26 -21.15
C TYR A 486 23.47 1.37 -20.08
N ARG A 487 23.14 0.08 -20.01
CA ARG A 487 23.83 -0.87 -19.12
C ARG A 487 25.33 -0.93 -19.42
N ASN A 488 25.69 -0.97 -20.71
CA ASN A 488 27.09 -0.97 -21.12
C ASN A 488 27.79 0.34 -20.75
N ASN A 489 27.12 1.48 -20.89
CA ASN A 489 27.66 2.77 -20.46
C ASN A 489 27.85 2.81 -18.94
N THR A 490 26.83 2.46 -18.15
CA THR A 490 26.90 2.38 -16.68
C THR A 490 28.03 1.47 -16.19
N LYS A 491 28.29 0.37 -16.89
CA LYS A 491 29.38 -0.56 -16.58
C LYS A 491 30.77 0.04 -16.83
N ASN A 492 30.95 0.74 -17.96
CA ASN A 492 32.28 1.12 -18.46
C ASN A 492 32.65 2.59 -18.22
N ASP A 493 31.67 3.45 -17.94
CA ASP A 493 31.85 4.88 -17.76
C ASP A 493 31.40 5.28 -16.34
N GLU A 494 32.36 5.64 -15.51
CA GLU A 494 32.12 6.04 -14.12
C GLU A 494 31.31 7.34 -14.01
N SER A 495 31.23 8.15 -15.07
CA SER A 495 30.41 9.38 -15.08
C SER A 495 28.93 9.08 -14.84
N TYR A 496 28.43 7.92 -15.31
CA TYR A 496 27.06 7.45 -15.05
C TYR A 496 26.79 7.18 -13.57
N ARG A 497 27.85 7.00 -12.77
CA ARG A 497 27.80 6.72 -11.33
C ARG A 497 28.37 7.88 -10.51
N SER A 498 28.52 9.06 -11.11
CA SER A 498 29.24 10.18 -10.51
C SER A 498 28.45 10.89 -9.41
N LYS A 499 27.17 11.20 -9.65
CA LYS A 499 26.28 11.91 -8.71
C LYS A 499 26.18 11.12 -7.40
N THR A 500 26.38 11.81 -6.28
CA THR A 500 26.32 11.21 -4.93
C THR A 500 24.96 11.43 -4.28
N ASN A 501 24.66 10.67 -3.22
CA ASN A 501 23.44 10.88 -2.45
C ASN A 501 23.43 12.25 -1.78
N LYS A 502 24.59 12.75 -1.33
CA LYS A 502 24.69 14.10 -0.77
C LYS A 502 24.31 15.18 -1.77
N GLN A 503 24.74 15.06 -3.03
CA GLN A 503 24.37 16.00 -4.10
C GLN A 503 22.88 15.90 -4.42
N MET A 504 22.36 14.68 -4.60
CA MET A 504 20.94 14.46 -4.87
C MET A 504 20.07 14.98 -3.73
N ARG A 505 20.41 14.69 -2.48
CA ARG A 505 19.66 15.15 -1.32
C ARG A 505 19.64 16.67 -1.23
N LYS A 506 20.77 17.33 -1.50
CA LYS A 506 20.83 18.80 -1.53
C LYS A 506 19.86 19.38 -2.56
N GLU A 507 19.88 18.86 -3.78
CA GLU A 507 18.97 19.27 -4.86
C GLU A 507 17.50 19.07 -4.48
N VAL A 508 17.16 17.91 -3.88
CA VAL A 508 15.81 17.60 -3.41
C VAL A 508 15.34 18.60 -2.35
N ILE A 509 16.19 18.91 -1.37
CA ILE A 509 15.86 19.87 -0.31
C ILE A 509 15.69 21.28 -0.86
N GLU A 510 16.56 21.71 -1.79
CA GLU A 510 16.43 23.01 -2.46
C GLU A 510 15.09 23.12 -3.21
N TYR A 511 14.69 22.08 -3.95
CA TYR A 511 13.41 22.04 -4.65
C TYR A 511 12.21 22.04 -3.68
N TYR A 512 12.27 21.25 -2.60
CA TYR A 512 11.20 21.21 -1.58
C TYR A 512 11.05 22.53 -0.80
N ASN A 513 12.07 23.38 -0.80
CA ASN A 513 12.01 24.72 -0.22
C ASN A 513 11.41 25.77 -1.17
N LEU A 514 11.23 25.46 -2.45
CA LEU A 514 10.61 26.39 -3.39
C LEU A 514 9.13 26.63 -3.01
N PRO A 515 8.62 27.85 -3.21
CA PRO A 515 7.18 28.10 -3.16
C PRO A 515 6.43 27.16 -4.11
N LYS A 516 5.23 26.68 -3.72
CA LYS A 516 4.39 25.81 -4.56
C LYS A 516 4.10 26.39 -5.96
N SER A 517 4.20 27.70 -6.16
CA SER A 517 4.08 28.35 -7.47
C SER A 517 5.26 28.12 -8.41
N GLN A 518 6.44 27.79 -7.88
CA GLN A 518 7.68 27.52 -8.62
C GLN A 518 7.98 26.01 -8.73
N GLN A 519 7.23 25.18 -8.01
CA GLN A 519 7.27 23.73 -8.18
C GLN A 519 6.47 23.34 -9.43
N HIS A 520 6.81 22.18 -9.99
CA HIS A 520 6.08 21.54 -11.08
C HIS A 520 4.61 21.34 -10.69
N LYS A 521 3.73 21.39 -11.69
CA LYS A 521 2.30 21.27 -11.53
C LYS A 521 1.74 20.40 -12.65
N ILE A 522 0.64 19.75 -12.33
CA ILE A 522 -0.16 18.99 -13.27
C ILE A 522 -1.52 19.69 -13.43
N GLU A 523 -2.15 19.49 -14.58
CA GLU A 523 -3.46 20.05 -14.90
C GLU A 523 -4.45 18.91 -15.14
N LEU A 524 -5.75 19.21 -14.99
CA LEU A 524 -6.78 18.22 -15.30
C LEU A 524 -6.68 17.82 -16.76
N GLU A 525 -6.65 16.51 -17.02
CA GLU A 525 -6.69 15.99 -18.38
C GLU A 525 -8.13 16.06 -18.89
N ILE A 526 -8.51 17.24 -19.43
CA ILE A 526 -9.81 17.48 -20.05
C ILE A 526 -9.64 17.33 -21.57
N PHE A 527 -9.83 16.12 -22.08
CA PHE A 527 -9.94 15.91 -23.51
C PHE A 527 -11.39 16.17 -23.96
N GLU A 528 -11.70 17.41 -24.34
CA GLU A 528 -12.90 17.70 -25.11
C GLU A 528 -12.70 17.20 -26.54
N PHE A 529 -13.07 15.95 -26.81
CA PHE A 529 -13.48 15.62 -28.18
C PHE A 529 -14.81 16.34 -28.40
N ALA A 530 -14.81 17.35 -29.27
CA ALA A 530 -16.02 17.74 -29.96
C ALA A 530 -16.53 16.50 -30.69
N ILE A 531 -17.42 15.74 -30.06
CA ILE A 531 -18.22 14.73 -30.74
C ILE A 531 -19.08 15.54 -31.71
N PRO A 532 -18.86 15.45 -33.03
CA PRO A 532 -19.80 16.08 -33.96
C PRO A 532 -21.15 15.41 -33.73
N ASP A 533 -22.17 16.23 -33.47
CA ASP A 533 -23.56 15.83 -33.23
C ASP A 533 -24.11 14.80 -34.23
#